data_AF-A0A3M2D775-F1
#
_entry.id   AF-A0A3M2D775-F1
#
_cell.length_a   1.000
_cell.length_b   1.000
_cell.length_c   1.000
_cell.angle_alpha   90.00
_cell.angle_beta   90.00
_cell.angle_gamma   90.00
#
_symmetry.space_group_name_H-M   'P 1'
#
loop_
_entity.id
_entity.type
_entity.pdbx_description
1 polymer ?
#
loop_
_entity_poly.entity_id
_entity_poly.type
_entity_poly.pdbx_seq_one_letter_code
_entity_poly.pdbx_strand_id
1 'polypeptide(L)'
;MCCLPACAEELQPAAVGQAQEAVVGSPAAPGQLPRGIYVLTDDEVTEPTAAPRHRILYLNFDGGTYTPGSNDSATNRSSIVRGTSTIRPWGSASARQQVADCVREQFAPFNITVTTEDPGDVDHIEAVTAGRPQDIGMQSGVGGVSPFSCGIIERSIVFSFAEVYGNAYRSLCETVAQESAHSFGLDHEYLCEDPMTYLSGCGPKSFQDIDARCGEFSARSCQCGGSTQNSYQMLMAALGPSGPGVPPDVRIDEPADNSTVDPGFFVRVTATDDTGVERVELHIDGALVDTLTVPPYVFNTPPDIAPGQHTVEVKAYDAADVSTATVRVTVSEPDTGDQCADDNDCPAGYRCDAGACTPDNGGGGGDNGGGGDNGGGGDNGGGGDNGGGGCGDIGCRCDDAADCDSGLCLSNGSDSYCTDLCDPGDAASCPVGTACVPTAGNESVCWPGADGSGDGTVGGGCSVGGGGTAGATWWLAIACLVLGARRRRHGRA
;
A
#
# COMPACT_ATOMS: atom_id res chain seq x y z
N MET A 1 8.91 15.60 55.97
CA MET A 1 8.47 14.45 55.15
C MET A 1 6.95 14.42 55.14
N CYS A 2 6.31 14.88 54.06
CA CYS A 2 4.89 14.66 53.79
C CYS A 2 4.79 13.63 52.67
N CYS A 3 4.14 12.50 52.94
CA CYS A 3 3.65 11.59 51.90
C CYS A 3 2.18 11.93 51.64
N LEU A 4 1.86 12.26 50.39
CA LEU A 4 0.50 12.42 49.88
C LEU A 4 0.00 11.06 49.34
N PRO A 5 -1.29 10.71 49.53
CA PRO A 5 -1.97 9.77 48.66
C PRO A 5 -2.96 10.49 47.72
N ALA A 6 -2.93 10.06 46.47
CA ALA A 6 -3.97 10.01 45.44
C ALA A 6 -5.22 10.90 45.57
N CYS A 7 -5.35 11.87 44.66
CA CYS A 7 -6.63 12.25 44.08
C CYS A 7 -6.71 11.64 42.67
N ALA A 8 -7.56 10.62 42.51
CA ALA A 8 -8.20 10.33 41.24
C ALA A 8 -9.36 11.31 41.12
N GLU A 9 -9.34 12.19 40.14
CA GLU A 9 -10.49 13.03 39.80
C GLU A 9 -10.93 12.67 38.38
N GLU A 10 -12.19 12.27 38.29
CA GLU A 10 -12.93 11.93 37.07
C GLU A 10 -12.67 12.94 35.94
N LEU A 11 -12.25 12.43 34.78
CA LEU A 11 -12.40 13.13 33.51
C LEU A 11 -13.90 13.21 33.20
N GLN A 12 -14.51 14.36 33.48
CA GLN A 12 -15.83 14.69 32.95
C GLN A 12 -15.73 14.86 31.42
N PRO A 13 -16.67 14.31 30.63
CA PRO A 13 -16.71 14.57 29.19
C PRO A 13 -17.06 16.04 28.98
N ALA A 14 -16.16 16.79 28.33
CA ALA A 14 -16.40 18.17 27.96
C ALA A 14 -17.64 18.27 27.08
N ALA A 15 -18.55 19.16 27.47
CA ALA A 15 -19.83 19.39 26.83
C ALA A 15 -19.68 19.87 25.38
N VAL A 16 -20.54 19.33 24.52
CA VAL A 16 -20.75 19.77 23.14
C VAL A 16 -21.25 21.22 23.12
N GLY A 17 -20.56 22.05 22.33
CA GLY A 17 -21.10 23.25 21.69
C GLY A 17 -20.89 24.56 22.44
N GLN A 18 -19.81 25.28 22.09
CA GLN A 18 -19.81 26.74 21.90
C GLN A 18 -18.82 27.10 20.79
N ALA A 19 -19.22 28.03 19.93
CA ALA A 19 -18.46 28.50 18.78
C ALA A 19 -17.06 28.98 19.18
N GLN A 20 -16.01 28.43 18.56
CA GLN A 20 -14.65 28.96 18.69
C GLN A 20 -14.62 30.34 18.00
N GLU A 21 -14.57 31.39 18.82
CA GLU A 21 -14.10 32.69 18.37
C GLU A 21 -12.66 32.49 17.88
N ALA A 22 -12.36 33.02 16.68
CA ALA A 22 -10.99 33.11 16.23
C ALA A 22 -10.15 33.74 17.35
N VAL A 23 -8.91 33.27 17.54
CA VAL A 23 -7.92 34.03 18.32
C VAL A 23 -7.57 35.22 17.43
N VAL A 24 -8.49 36.20 17.37
CA VAL A 24 -8.42 37.33 16.46
C VAL A 24 -7.28 38.20 16.96
N GLY A 25 -6.11 38.04 16.36
CA GLY A 25 -5.19 39.17 16.21
C GLY A 25 -6.02 40.33 15.70
N SER A 26 -6.11 41.41 16.49
CA SER A 26 -6.97 42.54 16.14
C SER A 26 -6.62 43.03 14.72
N PRO A 27 -7.61 43.37 13.89
CA PRO A 27 -7.36 43.87 12.53
C PRO A 27 -6.33 45.01 12.60
N ALA A 28 -5.47 45.08 11.59
CA ALA A 28 -4.50 46.16 11.47
C ALA A 28 -5.22 47.52 11.57
N ALA A 29 -4.73 48.42 12.43
CA ALA A 29 -5.26 49.77 12.52
C ALA A 29 -5.08 50.49 11.17
N PRO A 30 -5.92 51.48 10.80
CA PRO A 30 -5.78 52.20 9.54
C PRO A 30 -4.36 52.73 9.32
N GLY A 31 -3.70 52.28 8.25
CA GLY A 31 -2.30 52.63 7.91
C GLY A 31 -1.23 51.65 8.41
N GLN A 32 -1.61 50.58 9.13
CA GLN A 32 -0.71 49.45 9.42
C GLN A 32 -0.73 48.44 8.26
N LEU A 33 0.37 47.71 8.09
CA LEU A 33 0.48 46.63 7.12
C LEU A 33 -0.58 45.56 7.40
N PRO A 34 -1.19 44.95 6.36
CA PRO A 34 -2.05 43.78 6.53
C PRO A 34 -1.29 42.66 7.28
N ARG A 35 -2.02 41.87 8.08
CA ARG A 35 -1.43 40.84 8.94
C ARG A 35 -2.10 39.50 8.78
N GLY A 36 -1.32 38.44 8.87
CA GLY A 36 -1.84 37.09 8.98
C GLY A 36 -2.52 36.80 10.30
N ILE A 37 -3.53 35.95 10.34
CA ILE A 37 -4.18 35.47 11.57
C ILE A 37 -4.39 33.98 11.47
N TYR A 38 -4.76 33.31 12.57
CA TYR A 38 -5.20 31.93 12.49
C TYR A 38 -6.51 31.68 13.24
N VAL A 39 -7.17 30.59 12.86
CA VAL A 39 -8.39 30.09 13.49
C VAL A 39 -8.12 28.67 13.97
N LEU A 40 -8.36 28.42 15.26
CA LEU A 40 -8.28 27.06 15.80
C LEU A 40 -9.27 26.16 15.05
N THR A 41 -8.82 24.96 14.68
CA THR A 41 -9.67 23.95 14.05
C THR A 41 -9.66 22.66 14.85
N ASP A 42 -10.78 21.92 14.79
CA ASP A 42 -10.93 20.59 15.37
C ASP A 42 -10.71 19.48 14.32
N ASP A 43 -10.09 19.82 13.17
CA ASP A 43 -9.77 18.84 12.12
C ASP A 43 -8.85 17.73 12.64
N GLU A 44 -8.92 16.57 11.99
CA GLU A 44 -7.96 15.48 12.24
C GLU A 44 -6.55 15.98 11.91
N VAL A 45 -5.65 15.88 12.88
CA VAL A 45 -4.27 16.36 12.78
C VAL A 45 -3.33 15.19 12.88
N THR A 46 -2.33 15.15 12.01
CA THR A 46 -1.20 14.26 12.20
C THR A 46 -0.35 14.80 13.33
N GLU A 47 -0.05 13.94 14.32
CA GLU A 47 0.82 14.31 15.44
C GLU A 47 2.17 14.81 14.92
N PRO A 48 2.77 15.85 15.52
CA PRO A 48 4.08 16.36 15.12
C PRO A 48 5.23 15.36 15.34
N THR A 49 4.93 14.18 15.89
CA THR A 49 5.86 13.03 16.03
C THR A 49 5.84 12.07 14.84
N ALA A 50 4.96 12.27 13.86
CA ALA A 50 5.01 11.56 12.59
C ALA A 50 6.35 11.85 11.88
N ALA A 51 6.90 10.86 11.17
CA ALA A 51 8.14 11.04 10.44
C ALA A 51 8.01 12.19 9.42
N PRO A 52 9.09 12.97 9.18
CA PRO A 52 9.08 13.98 8.13
C PRO A 52 8.71 13.33 6.80
N ARG A 53 7.88 14.02 6.01
CA ARG A 53 7.48 13.57 4.67
C ARG A 53 7.40 14.75 3.71
N HIS A 54 7.66 14.47 2.43
CA HIS A 54 7.45 15.43 1.35
C HIS A 54 5.99 15.88 1.29
N ARG A 55 5.78 17.15 0.93
CA ARG A 55 4.46 17.72 0.69
C ARG A 55 4.46 18.65 -0.53
N ILE A 56 3.27 18.93 -1.03
CA ILE A 56 3.03 19.94 -2.06
C ILE A 56 2.37 21.16 -1.42
N LEU A 57 2.92 22.34 -1.69
CA LEU A 57 2.29 23.63 -1.42
C LEU A 57 1.84 24.24 -2.76
N TYR A 58 0.53 24.21 -3.01
CA TYR A 58 -0.06 24.79 -4.20
C TYR A 58 -0.43 26.26 -3.97
N LEU A 59 0.15 27.16 -4.77
CA LEU A 59 -0.15 28.59 -4.75
C LEU A 59 -1.28 28.89 -5.74
N ASN A 60 -2.52 28.92 -5.24
CA ASN A 60 -3.69 29.21 -6.05
C ASN A 60 -3.87 30.73 -6.23
N PHE A 61 -3.42 31.27 -7.37
CA PHE A 61 -3.65 32.66 -7.76
C PHE A 61 -4.95 32.89 -8.54
N ASP A 62 -5.61 31.82 -8.97
CA ASP A 62 -6.85 31.88 -9.75
C ASP A 62 -8.09 31.93 -8.87
N GLY A 63 -7.93 31.69 -7.56
CA GLY A 63 -9.03 31.66 -6.62
C GLY A 63 -9.90 30.44 -6.86
N GLY A 64 -11.15 30.50 -6.42
CA GLY A 64 -12.02 29.32 -6.43
C GLY A 64 -13.31 29.55 -5.68
N THR A 65 -14.12 28.50 -5.58
CA THR A 65 -15.32 28.50 -4.75
C THR A 65 -15.15 27.49 -3.63
N TYR A 66 -15.15 28.00 -2.41
CA TYR A 66 -14.87 27.23 -1.20
C TYR A 66 -16.14 27.02 -0.41
N THR A 67 -16.31 25.83 0.16
CA THR A 67 -17.48 25.46 0.96
C THR A 67 -17.07 25.11 2.39
N PRO A 68 -17.97 25.31 3.38
CA PRO A 68 -17.64 25.04 4.78
C PRO A 68 -17.44 23.54 5.09
N GLY A 69 -16.46 23.24 5.92
CA GLY A 69 -16.33 21.97 6.64
C GLY A 69 -14.88 21.58 6.89
N SER A 70 -14.61 20.31 7.19
CA SER A 70 -13.24 19.85 7.40
C SER A 70 -12.35 20.14 6.18
N ASN A 71 -11.12 20.52 6.45
CA ASN A 71 -10.17 20.89 5.39
C ASN A 71 -9.96 19.74 4.39
N ASP A 72 -10.13 20.06 3.11
CA ASP A 72 -9.82 19.19 1.97
C ASP A 72 -9.63 20.04 0.71
N SER A 73 -8.37 20.22 0.32
CA SER A 73 -7.96 21.04 -0.81
C SER A 73 -8.47 20.55 -2.17
N ALA A 74 -8.50 19.24 -2.47
CA ALA A 74 -9.03 18.80 -3.78
C ALA A 74 -10.53 19.05 -3.95
N THR A 75 -11.29 19.13 -2.85
CA THR A 75 -12.74 19.38 -2.90
C THR A 75 -13.11 20.82 -2.53
N ASN A 76 -12.13 21.70 -2.33
CA ASN A 76 -12.32 23.10 -1.91
C ASN A 76 -13.17 23.22 -0.63
N ARG A 77 -13.00 22.31 0.32
CA ARG A 77 -13.68 22.35 1.62
C ARG A 77 -12.74 22.95 2.65
N SER A 78 -13.18 24.00 3.35
CA SER A 78 -12.34 24.74 4.31
C SER A 78 -13.03 24.94 5.64
N SER A 79 -12.29 24.81 6.74
CA SER A 79 -12.78 25.04 8.10
C SER A 79 -12.93 26.53 8.43
N ILE A 80 -12.35 27.42 7.62
CA ILE A 80 -12.41 28.87 7.83
C ILE A 80 -13.71 29.47 7.29
N VAL A 81 -14.16 29.03 6.11
CA VAL A 81 -15.30 29.66 5.44
C VAL A 81 -16.61 29.28 6.13
N ARG A 82 -17.46 30.27 6.42
CA ARG A 82 -18.75 30.05 7.12
C ARG A 82 -19.94 29.83 6.20
N GLY A 83 -19.76 30.09 4.91
CA GLY A 83 -20.71 29.84 3.84
C GLY A 83 -19.95 29.70 2.52
N THR A 84 -20.64 29.24 1.47
CA THR A 84 -20.04 29.14 0.13
C THR A 84 -19.51 30.51 -0.29
N SER A 85 -18.20 30.58 -0.50
CA SER A 85 -17.47 31.83 -0.76
C SER A 85 -16.69 31.71 -2.05
N THR A 86 -16.77 32.73 -2.90
CA THR A 86 -16.03 32.76 -4.17
C THR A 86 -14.92 33.79 -4.09
N ILE A 87 -13.69 33.31 -4.26
CA ILE A 87 -12.48 34.12 -4.27
C ILE A 87 -12.09 34.34 -5.73
N ARG A 88 -11.86 35.60 -6.08
CA ARG A 88 -11.56 36.00 -7.47
C ARG A 88 -10.06 35.88 -7.77
N PRO A 89 -9.68 35.56 -9.01
CA PRO A 89 -8.29 35.54 -9.45
C PRO A 89 -7.56 36.85 -9.15
N TRP A 90 -6.26 36.76 -8.88
CA TRP A 90 -5.42 37.93 -8.63
C TRP A 90 -4.16 37.95 -9.50
N GLY A 91 -3.69 39.17 -9.80
CA GLY A 91 -2.34 39.44 -10.30
C GLY A 91 -2.14 39.17 -11.80
N SER A 92 -1.17 39.89 -12.38
CA SER A 92 -0.60 39.54 -13.69
C SER A 92 0.32 38.33 -13.57
N ALA A 93 0.64 37.68 -14.70
CA ALA A 93 1.64 36.61 -14.72
C ALA A 93 2.97 37.00 -14.04
N SER A 94 3.44 38.24 -14.27
CA SER A 94 4.66 38.77 -13.64
C SER A 94 4.53 38.99 -12.13
N ALA A 95 3.35 39.38 -11.63
CA ALA A 95 3.11 39.55 -10.21
C ALA A 95 3.06 38.18 -9.51
N ARG A 96 2.31 37.23 -10.09
CA ARG A 96 2.21 35.84 -9.62
C ARG A 96 3.59 35.18 -9.55
N GLN A 97 4.40 35.34 -10.60
CA GLN A 97 5.76 34.79 -10.63
C GLN A 97 6.64 35.35 -9.50
N GLN A 98 6.63 36.66 -9.26
CA GLN A 98 7.44 37.27 -8.19
C GLN A 98 7.04 36.78 -6.79
N VAL A 99 5.74 36.58 -6.54
CA VAL A 99 5.27 35.99 -5.28
C VAL A 99 5.70 34.53 -5.19
N ALA A 100 5.48 33.74 -6.24
CA ALA A 100 5.83 32.33 -6.26
C ALA A 100 7.33 32.08 -6.08
N ASP A 101 8.19 32.87 -6.72
CA ASP A 101 9.65 32.78 -6.57
C ASP A 101 10.09 33.10 -5.14
N CYS A 102 9.47 34.10 -4.53
CA CYS A 102 9.71 34.42 -3.14
C CYS A 102 9.25 33.31 -2.20
N VAL A 103 8.09 32.69 -2.42
CA VAL A 103 7.62 31.59 -1.57
C VAL A 103 8.51 30.35 -1.75
N ARG A 104 8.96 30.07 -2.98
CA ARG A 104 9.99 29.05 -3.23
C ARG A 104 11.27 29.32 -2.45
N GLU A 105 11.73 30.57 -2.38
CA GLU A 105 12.88 30.96 -1.56
C GLU A 105 12.65 30.70 -0.07
N GLN A 106 11.46 31.05 0.46
CA GLN A 106 11.11 30.80 1.88
C GLN A 106 11.18 29.33 2.25
N PHE A 107 10.68 28.47 1.38
CA PHE A 107 10.56 27.03 1.64
C PHE A 107 11.73 26.21 1.06
N ALA A 108 12.69 26.83 0.38
CA ALA A 108 13.83 26.16 -0.24
C ALA A 108 14.63 25.23 0.70
N PRO A 109 14.74 25.48 2.02
CA PRO A 109 15.44 24.57 2.92
C PRO A 109 14.72 23.25 3.20
N PHE A 110 13.44 23.11 2.89
CA PHE A 110 12.60 21.99 3.30
C PHE A 110 12.21 21.08 2.14
N ASN A 111 11.89 19.81 2.41
CA ASN A 111 11.41 18.86 1.41
C ASN A 111 9.94 19.13 1.03
N ILE A 112 9.70 20.18 0.25
CA ILE A 112 8.37 20.60 -0.15
C ILE A 112 8.38 21.16 -1.58
N THR A 113 7.42 20.72 -2.40
CA THR A 113 7.24 21.24 -3.75
C THR A 113 6.31 22.45 -3.72
N VAL A 114 6.81 23.63 -4.06
CA VAL A 114 5.99 24.84 -4.23
C VAL A 114 5.61 25.01 -5.71
N THR A 115 4.33 24.77 -6.02
CA THR A 115 3.80 24.80 -7.39
C THR A 115 2.74 25.89 -7.57
N THR A 116 2.58 26.37 -8.80
CA THR A 116 1.46 27.23 -9.23
C THR A 116 0.51 26.50 -10.16
N GLU A 117 0.80 25.24 -10.46
CA GLU A 117 -0.06 24.34 -11.23
C GLU A 117 -0.93 23.55 -10.25
N ASP A 118 -2.23 23.51 -10.51
CA ASP A 118 -3.21 22.82 -9.68
C ASP A 118 -2.91 21.31 -9.61
N PRO A 119 -2.63 20.74 -8.42
CA PRO A 119 -2.36 19.30 -8.26
C PRO A 119 -3.59 18.40 -8.46
N GLY A 120 -4.80 18.95 -8.55
CA GLY A 120 -6.04 18.18 -8.61
C GLY A 120 -6.27 17.37 -7.33
N ASP A 121 -6.46 16.06 -7.45
CA ASP A 121 -6.80 15.18 -6.33
C ASP A 121 -5.61 14.81 -5.43
N VAL A 122 -4.38 15.10 -5.86
CA VAL A 122 -3.14 14.80 -5.12
C VAL A 122 -3.14 15.52 -3.76
N ASP A 123 -2.64 14.86 -2.71
CA ASP A 123 -2.49 15.47 -1.38
C ASP A 123 -1.61 16.74 -1.44
N HIS A 124 -2.20 17.89 -1.11
CA HIS A 124 -1.50 19.16 -1.10
C HIS A 124 -2.09 20.14 -0.10
N ILE A 125 -1.27 21.04 0.43
CA ILE A 125 -1.74 22.23 1.13
C ILE A 125 -1.99 23.31 0.09
N GLU A 126 -3.17 23.92 0.11
CA GLU A 126 -3.54 24.97 -0.82
C GLU A 126 -3.40 26.34 -0.16
N ALA A 127 -2.52 27.19 -0.71
CA ALA A 127 -2.40 28.59 -0.35
C ALA A 127 -3.11 29.47 -1.38
N VAL A 128 -4.37 29.77 -1.09
CA VAL A 128 -5.22 30.64 -1.90
C VAL A 128 -4.71 32.07 -1.81
N THR A 129 -3.91 32.45 -2.80
CA THR A 129 -3.16 33.72 -2.83
C THR A 129 -3.90 34.71 -3.74
N ALA A 130 -5.15 35.03 -3.37
CA ALA A 130 -6.06 35.80 -4.20
C ALA A 130 -7.15 36.52 -3.38
N GLY A 131 -7.96 37.34 -4.04
CA GLY A 131 -9.11 38.03 -3.45
C GLY A 131 -8.82 38.96 -2.27
N ARG A 132 -9.87 39.21 -1.46
CA ARG A 132 -9.91 40.12 -0.32
C ARG A 132 -10.44 39.43 0.94
N PRO A 133 -10.10 39.91 2.15
CA PRO A 133 -10.64 39.35 3.39
C PRO A 133 -12.17 39.33 3.43
N GLN A 134 -12.84 40.32 2.82
CA GLN A 134 -14.30 40.39 2.78
C GLN A 134 -14.94 39.26 1.97
N ASP A 135 -14.21 38.63 1.04
CA ASP A 135 -14.75 37.56 0.20
C ASP A 135 -15.12 36.32 1.05
N ILE A 136 -14.52 36.17 2.24
CA ILE A 136 -14.86 35.13 3.23
C ILE A 136 -15.37 35.69 4.57
N GLY A 137 -15.76 36.98 4.61
CA GLY A 137 -16.35 37.61 5.80
C GLY A 137 -15.37 38.11 6.85
N MET A 138 -14.07 38.23 6.54
CA MET A 138 -13.06 38.80 7.44
C MET A 138 -13.06 40.34 7.39
N GLN A 139 -12.55 40.95 8.46
CA GLN A 139 -12.47 42.41 8.60
C GLN A 139 -11.36 43.01 7.73
N SER A 140 -11.47 44.30 7.43
CA SER A 140 -10.38 45.05 6.79
C SER A 140 -9.12 45.02 7.64
N GLY A 141 -7.94 44.89 7.01
CA GLY A 141 -6.65 44.81 7.70
C GLY A 141 -6.16 43.38 7.95
N VAL A 142 -7.00 42.37 7.72
CA VAL A 142 -6.57 40.97 7.64
C VAL A 142 -5.89 40.74 6.30
N GLY A 143 -4.63 40.32 6.36
CA GLY A 143 -3.76 40.04 5.22
C GLY A 143 -3.77 38.56 4.81
N GLY A 144 -3.95 37.67 5.77
CA GLY A 144 -4.13 36.25 5.55
C GLY A 144 -4.86 35.59 6.71
N VAL A 145 -5.33 34.37 6.50
CA VAL A 145 -5.90 33.52 7.54
C VAL A 145 -5.69 32.03 7.24
N SER A 146 -5.30 31.28 8.26
CA SER A 146 -5.03 29.84 8.18
C SER A 146 -5.76 29.06 9.29
N PRO A 147 -6.19 27.80 9.04
CA PRO A 147 -6.54 26.92 10.12
C PRO A 147 -5.29 26.60 10.94
N PHE A 148 -5.45 26.45 12.25
CA PHE A 148 -4.34 26.19 13.15
C PHE A 148 -4.68 25.07 14.14
N SER A 149 -3.68 24.24 14.38
CA SER A 149 -3.69 23.18 15.38
C SER A 149 -2.27 23.03 15.93
N CYS A 150 -2.08 22.13 16.90
CA CYS A 150 -0.75 21.78 17.39
C CYS A 150 -0.09 20.62 16.65
N GLY A 151 -0.72 20.12 15.59
CA GLY A 151 -0.18 19.13 14.67
C GLY A 151 -0.22 19.63 13.22
N ILE A 152 -0.06 18.70 12.30
CA ILE A 152 -0.10 18.99 10.87
C ILE A 152 -1.53 18.84 10.37
N ILE A 153 -2.05 19.85 9.68
CA ILE A 153 -3.37 19.83 9.04
C ILE A 153 -3.15 19.52 7.57
N GLU A 154 -3.20 18.22 7.24
CA GLU A 154 -3.09 17.76 5.87
C GLU A 154 -4.26 18.29 5.03
N ARG A 155 -4.01 18.53 3.74
CA ARG A 155 -5.02 19.04 2.80
C ARG A 155 -5.68 20.35 3.24
N SER A 156 -4.98 21.14 4.07
CA SER A 156 -5.45 22.45 4.55
C SER A 156 -5.55 23.47 3.43
N ILE A 157 -6.53 24.36 3.56
CA ILE A 157 -6.72 25.53 2.70
C ILE A 157 -6.46 26.78 3.52
N VAL A 158 -5.43 27.52 3.14
CA VAL A 158 -5.01 28.78 3.78
C VAL A 158 -5.27 29.94 2.83
N PHE A 159 -5.66 31.10 3.34
CA PHE A 159 -6.01 32.26 2.51
C PHE A 159 -5.02 33.39 2.71
N SER A 160 -4.40 33.88 1.64
CA SER A 160 -3.58 35.09 1.62
C SER A 160 -4.20 36.11 0.67
N PHE A 161 -4.78 37.17 1.22
CA PHE A 161 -5.65 38.10 0.49
C PHE A 161 -4.86 39.09 -0.36
N ALA A 162 -4.42 38.64 -1.53
CA ALA A 162 -3.47 39.36 -2.36
C ALA A 162 -3.89 40.79 -2.77
N GLU A 163 -5.20 41.08 -2.88
CA GLU A 163 -5.68 42.43 -3.22
C GLU A 163 -5.31 43.49 -2.18
N VAL A 164 -5.11 43.13 -0.90
CA VAL A 164 -4.79 44.13 0.15
C VAL A 164 -3.32 44.57 0.16
N TYR A 165 -2.46 43.88 -0.59
CA TYR A 165 -1.02 44.17 -0.68
C TYR A 165 -0.67 45.03 -1.90
N GLY A 166 -1.54 45.10 -2.92
CA GLY A 166 -1.23 45.78 -4.17
C GLY A 166 0.05 45.24 -4.81
N ASN A 167 1.09 46.09 -4.92
CA ASN A 167 2.38 45.72 -5.51
C ASN A 167 3.43 45.30 -4.46
N ALA A 168 3.06 45.16 -3.19
CA ALA A 168 3.97 44.73 -2.11
C ALA A 168 4.17 43.20 -2.12
N TYR A 169 4.72 42.67 -3.21
CA TYR A 169 4.82 41.22 -3.45
C TYR A 169 5.62 40.47 -2.38
N ARG A 170 6.68 41.09 -1.83
CA ARG A 170 7.44 40.49 -0.73
C ARG A 170 6.59 40.32 0.53
N SER A 171 5.78 41.33 0.88
CA SER A 171 4.89 41.25 2.05
C SER A 171 3.77 40.22 1.85
N LEU A 172 3.25 40.08 0.62
CA LEU A 172 2.31 39.01 0.29
C LEU A 172 2.95 37.63 0.42
N CYS A 173 4.15 37.44 -0.13
CA CYS A 173 4.93 36.20 0.03
C CYS A 173 5.20 35.84 1.50
N GLU A 174 5.60 36.80 2.33
CA GLU A 174 5.82 36.59 3.76
C GLU A 174 4.52 36.21 4.48
N THR A 175 3.39 36.75 4.03
CA THR A 175 2.07 36.34 4.54
C THR A 175 1.72 34.92 4.09
N VAL A 176 1.94 34.57 2.81
CA VAL A 176 1.73 33.20 2.33
C VAL A 176 2.57 32.20 3.13
N ALA A 177 3.83 32.53 3.43
CA ALA A 177 4.69 31.71 4.27
C ALA A 177 4.14 31.57 5.69
N GLN A 178 3.72 32.68 6.31
CA GLN A 178 3.09 32.67 7.64
C GLN A 178 1.82 31.82 7.69
N GLU A 179 0.91 31.99 6.73
CA GLU A 179 -0.34 31.23 6.69
C GLU A 179 -0.11 29.75 6.44
N SER A 180 0.80 29.41 5.53
CA SER A 180 1.12 28.01 5.24
C SER A 180 1.81 27.33 6.42
N ALA A 181 2.59 28.07 7.20
CA ALA A 181 3.27 27.57 8.40
C ALA A 181 2.31 27.18 9.53
N HIS A 182 1.16 27.85 9.66
CA HIS A 182 0.12 27.46 10.62
C HIS A 182 -0.42 26.05 10.37
N SER A 183 -0.43 25.58 9.11
CA SER A 183 -0.79 24.19 8.77
C SER A 183 0.21 23.16 9.30
N PHE A 184 1.42 23.58 9.68
CA PHE A 184 2.44 22.74 10.30
C PHE A 184 2.56 22.98 11.81
N GLY A 185 1.58 23.67 12.40
CA GLY A 185 1.48 23.91 13.84
C GLY A 185 2.35 25.03 14.38
N LEU A 186 2.94 25.87 13.52
CA LEU A 186 3.72 27.02 13.95
C LEU A 186 2.78 28.12 14.45
N ASP A 187 3.03 28.61 15.67
CA ASP A 187 2.34 29.76 16.25
C ASP A 187 3.01 31.08 15.77
N HIS A 188 2.46 32.24 16.16
CA HIS A 188 3.14 33.51 15.93
C HIS A 188 4.40 33.66 16.79
N GLU A 189 5.42 34.33 16.24
CA GLU A 189 6.68 34.63 16.92
C GLU A 189 6.89 36.13 17.16
N TYR A 190 7.38 36.46 18.35
CA TYR A 190 7.86 37.79 18.69
C TYR A 190 9.34 37.96 18.30
N LEU A 191 9.64 37.69 17.02
CA LEU A 191 10.97 37.79 16.40
C LEU A 191 10.83 38.44 15.02
N CYS A 192 11.42 39.62 14.82
CA CYS A 192 11.10 40.45 13.65
C CYS A 192 11.50 39.79 12.32
N GLU A 193 12.62 39.10 12.32
CA GLU A 193 13.24 38.49 11.15
C GLU A 193 12.49 37.23 10.66
N ASP A 194 11.54 36.71 11.46
CA ASP A 194 10.77 35.51 11.15
C ASP A 194 9.41 35.84 10.49
N PRO A 195 8.97 35.14 9.43
CA PRO A 195 7.65 35.32 8.81
C PRO A 195 6.48 35.19 9.78
N MET A 196 6.61 34.41 10.86
CA MET A 196 5.57 34.20 11.86
C MET A 196 5.27 35.43 12.74
N THR A 197 5.90 36.58 12.49
CA THR A 197 5.79 37.77 13.33
C THR A 197 4.89 38.88 12.77
N TYR A 198 4.26 39.62 13.67
CA TYR A 198 3.60 40.89 13.36
C TYR A 198 4.55 42.10 13.40
N LEU A 199 5.78 41.90 13.86
CA LEU A 199 6.80 42.93 13.87
C LEU A 199 7.21 43.31 12.44
N SER A 200 7.72 44.53 12.28
CA SER A 200 8.05 45.10 10.98
C SER A 200 9.25 46.04 11.09
N GLY A 201 9.89 46.35 9.96
CA GLY A 201 11.04 47.27 9.90
C GLY A 201 12.41 46.62 9.98
N CYS A 202 12.49 45.28 10.00
CA CYS A 202 13.72 44.48 10.00
C CYS A 202 14.19 44.03 8.61
N GLY A 203 13.47 44.40 7.54
CA GLY A 203 13.78 43.97 6.18
C GLY A 203 13.09 42.66 5.80
N PRO A 204 13.60 41.96 4.76
CA PRO A 204 13.06 40.68 4.33
C PRO A 204 13.13 39.62 5.43
N LYS A 205 12.06 38.84 5.57
CA LYS A 205 11.95 37.80 6.59
C LYS A 205 12.27 36.41 6.02
N SER A 206 12.69 35.48 6.88
CA SER A 206 12.84 34.04 6.58
C SER A 206 12.66 33.22 7.86
N PHE A 207 12.23 31.96 7.76
CA PHE A 207 12.13 31.10 8.95
C PHE A 207 13.48 31.02 9.67
N GLN A 208 13.51 31.35 10.96
CA GLN A 208 14.72 31.48 11.76
C GLN A 208 14.98 30.20 12.55
N ASP A 209 16.22 29.71 12.52
CA ASP A 209 16.68 28.61 13.38
C ASP A 209 17.09 29.11 14.76
N ILE A 210 16.12 29.67 15.49
CA ILE A 210 16.28 30.24 16.82
C ILE A 210 15.03 29.95 17.66
N ASP A 211 15.21 29.57 18.92
CA ASP A 211 14.09 29.50 19.88
C ASP A 211 13.57 30.92 20.20
N ALA A 212 12.52 31.33 19.48
CA ALA A 212 11.86 32.62 19.61
C ALA A 212 10.70 32.56 20.58
N ARG A 213 10.46 33.64 21.33
CA ARG A 213 9.26 33.78 22.17
C ARG A 213 8.03 33.86 21.28
N CYS A 214 6.98 33.09 21.56
CA CYS A 214 5.73 33.23 20.82
C CYS A 214 5.05 34.58 21.12
N GLY A 215 4.31 35.12 20.14
CA GLY A 215 3.45 36.29 20.32
C GLY A 215 3.44 37.30 19.18
N GLU A 216 2.36 38.07 19.13
CA GLU A 216 2.06 39.03 18.06
C GLU A 216 2.75 40.38 18.30
N PHE A 217 2.30 41.09 19.34
CA PHE A 217 2.76 42.44 19.70
C PHE A 217 3.62 42.46 20.97
N SER A 218 3.59 41.36 21.70
CA SER A 218 4.32 41.15 22.93
C SER A 218 4.51 39.65 23.10
N ALA A 219 5.61 39.24 23.72
CA ALA A 219 5.83 37.85 24.08
C ALA A 219 4.68 37.31 24.95
N ARG A 220 4.17 36.14 24.60
CA ARG A 220 3.19 35.34 25.35
C ARG A 220 3.65 33.88 25.43
N SER A 221 2.86 33.02 26.08
CA SER A 221 3.03 31.57 25.96
C SER A 221 2.63 31.12 24.55
N CYS A 222 3.26 30.07 24.06
CA CYS A 222 2.88 29.46 22.78
C CYS A 222 1.55 28.73 22.94
N GLN A 223 0.75 28.74 21.87
CA GLN A 223 -0.58 28.13 21.84
C GLN A 223 -0.52 26.62 22.10
N CYS A 224 0.56 25.97 21.63
CA CYS A 224 0.81 24.53 21.77
C CYS A 224 1.64 24.14 23.00
N GLY A 225 1.69 25.03 24.00
CA GLY A 225 2.46 24.82 25.21
C GLY A 225 3.89 25.31 25.11
N GLY A 226 4.52 25.49 26.27
CA GLY A 226 5.82 26.14 26.35
C GLY A 226 5.73 27.65 26.13
N SER A 227 6.88 28.26 25.87
CA SER A 227 7.02 29.72 25.83
C SER A 227 7.90 30.24 24.70
N THR A 228 8.48 29.31 23.94
CA THR A 228 9.25 29.53 22.74
C THR A 228 8.90 28.47 21.71
N GLN A 229 9.12 28.79 20.46
CA GLN A 229 9.15 27.83 19.36
C GLN A 229 10.34 28.16 18.44
N ASN A 230 10.71 27.24 17.56
CA ASN A 230 11.71 27.47 16.52
C ASN A 230 11.07 27.09 15.19
N SER A 231 10.66 28.10 14.40
CA SER A 231 9.94 27.90 13.15
C SER A 231 10.70 26.99 12.17
N TYR A 232 12.01 27.19 12.02
CA TYR A 232 12.85 26.40 11.12
C TYR A 232 12.91 24.93 11.55
N GLN A 233 13.14 24.66 12.83
CA GLN A 233 13.23 23.28 13.33
C GLN A 233 11.88 22.56 13.30
N MET A 234 10.77 23.27 13.53
CA MET A 234 9.43 22.69 13.40
C MET A 234 9.12 22.31 11.96
N LEU A 235 9.46 23.18 10.99
CA LEU A 235 9.32 22.86 9.56
C LEU A 235 10.27 21.73 9.13
N MET A 236 11.50 21.70 9.64
CA MET A 236 12.44 20.58 9.43
C MET A 236 11.89 19.25 9.96
N ALA A 237 11.23 19.26 11.13
CA ALA A 237 10.62 18.06 11.69
C ALA A 237 9.41 17.60 10.87
N ALA A 238 8.60 18.53 10.37
CA ALA A 238 7.41 18.22 9.59
C ALA A 238 7.75 17.75 8.16
N LEU A 239 8.67 18.43 7.49
CA LEU A 239 8.95 18.28 6.07
C LEU A 239 10.25 17.49 5.81
N GLY A 240 11.25 17.63 6.67
CA GLY A 240 12.61 17.16 6.40
C GLY A 240 13.43 18.18 5.59
N PRO A 241 14.76 17.98 5.49
CA PRO A 241 15.64 18.87 4.74
C PRO A 241 15.36 18.76 3.24
N SER A 242 15.47 19.88 2.53
CA SER A 242 15.53 19.87 1.07
C SER A 242 16.73 19.05 0.60
N GLY A 243 16.52 18.15 -0.33
CA GLY A 243 17.56 17.36 -0.98
C GLY A 243 17.03 16.80 -2.31
N PRO A 244 17.86 16.08 -3.09
CA PRO A 244 17.29 15.07 -3.98
C PRO A 244 16.42 14.16 -3.10
N GLY A 245 15.24 13.76 -3.57
CA GLY A 245 14.33 12.93 -2.80
C GLY A 245 15.01 11.65 -2.32
N VAL A 246 14.44 11.01 -1.31
CA VAL A 246 14.85 9.64 -1.00
C VAL A 246 14.22 8.78 -2.09
N PRO A 247 14.99 8.09 -2.94
CA PRO A 247 14.38 7.24 -3.96
C PRO A 247 13.61 6.07 -3.30
N PRO A 248 12.61 5.48 -3.97
CA PRO A 248 11.81 4.42 -3.37
C PRO A 248 12.67 3.21 -2.99
N ASP A 249 12.39 2.54 -1.88
CA ASP A 249 12.92 1.20 -1.64
C ASP A 249 12.09 0.21 -2.47
N VAL A 250 12.75 -0.56 -3.34
CA VAL A 250 12.09 -1.54 -4.21
C VAL A 250 12.81 -2.87 -4.14
N ARG A 251 12.04 -3.95 -4.01
CA ARG A 251 12.54 -5.32 -4.04
C ARG A 251 11.58 -6.24 -4.79
N ILE A 252 12.16 -7.19 -5.51
CA ILE A 252 11.44 -8.31 -6.12
C ILE A 252 11.37 -9.41 -5.06
N ASP A 253 10.17 -9.67 -4.53
CA ASP A 253 9.95 -10.72 -3.54
C ASP A 253 9.90 -12.10 -4.22
N GLU A 254 9.28 -12.16 -5.41
CA GLU A 254 9.18 -13.34 -6.26
C GLU A 254 9.23 -12.90 -7.74
N PRO A 255 9.92 -13.60 -8.63
CA PRO A 255 10.70 -14.82 -8.39
C PRO A 255 12.07 -14.55 -7.74
N ALA A 256 12.66 -15.57 -7.12
CA ALA A 256 14.01 -15.47 -6.57
C ALA A 256 15.07 -15.39 -7.68
N ASP A 257 16.19 -14.73 -7.41
CA ASP A 257 17.30 -14.62 -8.36
C ASP A 257 17.86 -16.00 -8.73
N ASN A 258 18.03 -16.22 -10.03
CA ASN A 258 18.43 -17.46 -10.70
C ASN A 258 17.45 -18.64 -10.56
N SER A 259 16.18 -18.38 -10.26
CA SER A 259 15.13 -19.41 -10.29
C SER A 259 14.78 -19.84 -11.72
N THR A 260 14.28 -21.07 -11.83
CA THR A 260 13.64 -21.59 -13.03
C THR A 260 12.13 -21.42 -12.89
N VAL A 261 11.48 -20.88 -13.92
CA VAL A 261 10.05 -20.54 -13.92
C VAL A 261 9.40 -20.96 -15.23
N ASP A 262 8.10 -21.19 -15.20
CA ASP A 262 7.33 -21.46 -16.42
C ASP A 262 7.01 -20.16 -17.18
N PRO A 263 6.75 -20.23 -18.50
CA PRO A 263 6.27 -19.08 -19.27
C PRO A 263 5.01 -18.47 -18.63
N GLY A 264 4.94 -17.13 -18.59
CA GLY A 264 3.80 -16.42 -17.98
C GLY A 264 3.81 -16.37 -16.45
N PHE A 265 4.94 -16.61 -15.79
CA PHE A 265 5.11 -16.44 -14.35
C PHE A 265 4.75 -15.03 -13.86
N PHE A 266 4.44 -14.91 -12.56
CA PHE A 266 4.15 -13.62 -11.93
C PHE A 266 5.39 -13.02 -11.25
N VAL A 267 5.42 -11.70 -11.15
CA VAL A 267 6.45 -10.95 -10.42
C VAL A 267 5.78 -10.20 -9.27
N ARG A 268 6.14 -10.55 -8.03
CA ARG A 268 5.66 -9.89 -6.81
C ARG A 268 6.71 -8.91 -6.32
N VAL A 269 6.28 -7.67 -6.07
CA VAL A 269 7.16 -6.57 -5.72
C VAL A 269 6.69 -5.91 -4.43
N THR A 270 7.64 -5.62 -3.53
CA THR A 270 7.44 -4.63 -2.47
C THR A 270 8.13 -3.35 -2.90
N ALA A 271 7.38 -2.25 -2.94
CA ALA A 271 7.90 -0.91 -3.13
C ALA A 271 7.34 0.01 -2.05
N THR A 272 8.22 0.77 -1.39
CA THR A 272 7.86 1.72 -0.34
C THR A 272 8.70 2.97 -0.48
N ASP A 273 8.13 4.12 -0.13
CA ASP A 273 8.82 5.40 -0.18
C ASP A 273 8.33 6.29 0.97
N ASP A 274 9.11 7.29 1.39
CA ASP A 274 8.71 8.24 2.44
C ASP A 274 7.70 9.28 1.93
N THR A 275 7.71 9.56 0.62
CA THR A 275 6.79 10.48 -0.07
C THR A 275 5.65 9.77 -0.78
N GLY A 276 5.82 8.47 -1.04
CA GLY A 276 4.86 7.60 -1.70
C GLY A 276 5.33 7.18 -3.09
N VAL A 277 4.99 5.95 -3.48
CA VAL A 277 5.35 5.41 -4.78
C VAL A 277 4.27 5.82 -5.80
N GLU A 278 4.64 6.61 -6.80
CA GLU A 278 3.74 7.06 -7.87
C GLU A 278 3.39 5.91 -8.83
N ARG A 279 4.40 5.12 -9.21
CA ARG A 279 4.21 3.93 -10.05
C ARG A 279 5.37 2.95 -9.93
N VAL A 280 5.08 1.70 -10.28
CA VAL A 280 6.05 0.63 -10.44
C VAL A 280 5.93 0.08 -11.86
N GLU A 281 7.05 -0.01 -12.56
CA GLU A 281 7.15 -0.55 -13.91
C GLU A 281 7.88 -1.90 -13.91
N LEU A 282 7.33 -2.89 -14.60
CA LEU A 282 8.00 -4.16 -14.90
C LEU A 282 8.63 -4.10 -16.29
N HIS A 283 9.92 -4.45 -16.37
CA HIS A 283 10.67 -4.59 -17.61
C HIS A 283 11.27 -6.00 -17.72
N ILE A 284 11.17 -6.62 -18.89
CA ILE A 284 11.83 -7.91 -19.21
C ILE A 284 12.82 -7.67 -20.34
N ASP A 285 14.09 -8.00 -20.11
CA ASP A 285 15.21 -7.73 -21.03
C ASP A 285 15.27 -6.28 -21.54
N GLY A 286 14.87 -5.34 -20.68
CA GLY A 286 14.82 -3.91 -20.95
C GLY A 286 13.57 -3.44 -21.72
N ALA A 287 12.63 -4.33 -22.05
CA ALA A 287 11.34 -3.96 -22.62
C ALA A 287 10.28 -3.79 -21.52
N LEU A 288 9.59 -2.65 -21.50
CA LEU A 288 8.46 -2.40 -20.60
C LEU A 288 7.33 -3.40 -20.88
N VAL A 289 6.92 -4.14 -19.86
CA VAL A 289 5.81 -5.09 -19.90
C VAL A 289 4.53 -4.44 -19.40
N ASP A 290 4.57 -3.84 -18.21
CA ASP A 290 3.37 -3.27 -17.57
C ASP A 290 3.74 -2.23 -16.50
N THR A 291 2.76 -1.46 -16.05
CA THR A 291 2.90 -0.39 -15.05
C THR A 291 1.72 -0.44 -14.07
N LEU A 292 2.01 -0.46 -12.77
CA LEU A 292 1.02 -0.40 -11.70
C LEU A 292 1.22 0.83 -10.84
N THR A 293 0.13 1.51 -10.49
CA THR A 293 0.16 2.73 -9.66
C THR A 293 -0.36 2.50 -8.24
N VAL A 294 -0.88 1.31 -7.93
CA VAL A 294 -1.44 0.97 -6.62
C VAL A 294 -1.00 -0.43 -6.16
N PRO A 295 -0.64 -0.62 -4.88
CA PRO A 295 -0.35 -1.95 -4.34
C PRO A 295 -1.63 -2.79 -4.17
N PRO A 296 -1.54 -4.13 -4.17
CA PRO A 296 -0.31 -4.93 -4.25
C PRO A 296 0.29 -4.94 -5.67
N TYR A 297 1.61 -4.75 -5.76
CA TYR A 297 2.33 -4.76 -7.05
C TYR A 297 2.62 -6.20 -7.47
N VAL A 298 1.72 -6.77 -8.26
CA VAL A 298 1.84 -8.11 -8.84
C VAL A 298 1.65 -8.01 -10.34
N PHE A 299 2.70 -8.34 -11.09
CA PHE A 299 2.71 -8.31 -12.55
C PHE A 299 2.62 -9.72 -13.13
N ASN A 300 2.01 -9.86 -14.30
CA ASN A 300 2.08 -11.08 -15.11
C ASN A 300 3.09 -10.87 -16.23
N THR A 301 3.99 -11.83 -16.43
CA THR A 301 4.88 -11.82 -17.60
C THR A 301 4.15 -12.34 -18.85
N PRO A 302 4.64 -12.04 -20.08
CA PRO A 302 4.03 -12.56 -21.29
C PRO A 302 3.99 -14.10 -21.29
N PRO A 303 2.85 -14.73 -21.63
CA PRO A 303 2.74 -16.19 -21.65
C PRO A 303 3.54 -16.84 -22.78
N ASP A 304 3.89 -16.06 -23.81
CA ASP A 304 4.70 -16.45 -24.97
C ASP A 304 6.16 -16.00 -24.83
N ILE A 305 6.61 -15.65 -23.62
CA ILE A 305 8.02 -15.39 -23.34
C ILE A 305 8.87 -16.60 -23.75
N ALA A 306 9.96 -16.33 -24.48
CA ALA A 306 10.80 -17.39 -25.02
C ALA A 306 11.48 -18.20 -23.90
N PRO A 307 11.79 -19.48 -24.13
CA PRO A 307 12.63 -20.24 -23.21
C PRO A 307 14.05 -19.68 -23.14
N GLY A 308 14.67 -19.81 -21.97
CA GLY A 308 16.05 -19.38 -21.72
C GLY A 308 16.17 -18.32 -20.63
N GLN A 309 17.33 -17.67 -20.57
CA GLN A 309 17.64 -16.70 -19.52
C GLN A 309 17.05 -15.33 -19.85
N HIS A 310 16.32 -14.77 -18.88
CA HIS A 310 15.73 -13.43 -18.94
C HIS A 310 16.15 -12.58 -17.74
N THR A 311 16.27 -11.27 -17.97
CA THR A 311 16.47 -10.28 -16.90
C THR A 311 15.13 -9.64 -16.55
N VAL A 312 14.70 -9.83 -15.31
CA VAL A 312 13.52 -9.18 -14.74
C VAL A 312 13.98 -7.94 -14.01
N GLU A 313 13.58 -6.77 -14.51
CA GLU A 313 13.89 -5.48 -13.91
C GLU A 313 12.59 -4.81 -13.46
N VAL A 314 12.58 -4.28 -12.25
CA VAL A 314 11.47 -3.51 -11.72
C VAL A 314 11.97 -2.12 -11.34
N LYS A 315 11.25 -1.08 -11.79
CA LYS A 315 11.54 0.31 -11.45
C LYS A 315 10.40 0.89 -10.63
N ALA A 316 10.70 1.42 -9.45
CA ALA A 316 9.73 2.15 -8.64
C ALA A 316 10.06 3.64 -8.72
N TYR A 317 9.03 4.45 -8.95
CA TYR A 317 9.12 5.91 -9.11
C TYR A 317 8.36 6.59 -7.99
N ASP A 318 8.94 7.64 -7.44
CA ASP A 318 8.20 8.70 -6.76
C ASP A 318 8.12 9.94 -7.67
N ALA A 319 7.69 11.08 -7.12
CA ALA A 319 7.50 12.32 -7.88
C ALA A 319 8.80 12.94 -8.43
N ALA A 320 9.96 12.57 -7.88
CA ALA A 320 11.26 13.16 -8.16
C ALA A 320 12.33 12.14 -8.57
N ASP A 321 12.25 10.90 -8.07
CA ASP A 321 13.31 9.91 -8.11
C ASP A 321 12.83 8.53 -8.57
N VAL A 322 13.80 7.65 -8.85
CA VAL A 322 13.56 6.28 -9.31
C VAL A 322 14.57 5.32 -8.70
N SER A 323 14.09 4.16 -8.27
CA SER A 323 14.92 3.02 -7.85
C SER A 323 14.69 1.81 -8.72
N THR A 324 15.66 0.89 -8.73
CA THR A 324 15.61 -0.31 -9.57
C THR A 324 16.01 -1.55 -8.78
N ALA A 325 15.22 -2.62 -8.94
CA ALA A 325 15.55 -3.98 -8.52
C ALA A 325 15.67 -4.88 -9.74
N THR A 326 16.56 -5.87 -9.69
CA THR A 326 16.78 -6.80 -10.80
C THR A 326 17.03 -8.20 -10.29
N VAL A 327 16.41 -9.19 -10.95
CA VAL A 327 16.71 -10.61 -10.80
C VAL A 327 16.87 -11.24 -12.19
N ARG A 328 17.59 -12.36 -12.26
CA ARG A 328 17.67 -13.19 -13.46
C ARG A 328 16.83 -14.44 -13.26
N VAL A 329 16.11 -14.86 -14.28
CA VAL A 329 15.35 -16.12 -14.26
C VAL A 329 15.68 -16.94 -15.49
N THR A 330 15.44 -18.25 -15.41
CA THR A 330 15.46 -19.15 -16.56
C THR A 330 14.05 -19.61 -16.83
N VAL A 331 13.48 -19.18 -17.96
CA VAL A 331 12.19 -19.67 -18.45
C VAL A 331 12.40 -21.06 -19.03
N SER A 332 11.64 -22.04 -18.53
CA SER A 332 11.64 -23.41 -19.05
C SER A 332 11.15 -23.45 -20.50
N GLU A 333 11.59 -24.45 -21.25
CA GLU A 333 10.90 -24.79 -22.50
C GLU A 333 9.44 -25.09 -22.17
N PRO A 334 8.45 -24.58 -22.96
CA PRO A 334 7.07 -24.97 -22.74
C PRO A 334 7.01 -26.49 -22.83
N ASP A 335 6.45 -27.13 -21.80
CA ASP A 335 6.21 -28.57 -21.84
C ASP A 335 5.30 -28.87 -23.04
N THR A 336 5.90 -29.30 -24.15
CA THR A 336 5.18 -29.64 -25.38
C THR A 336 4.42 -30.96 -25.25
N GLY A 337 4.38 -31.55 -24.05
CA GLY A 337 3.87 -32.90 -23.83
C GLY A 337 4.76 -33.98 -24.47
N ASP A 338 5.98 -33.63 -24.89
CA ASP A 338 6.95 -34.59 -25.42
C ASP A 338 7.76 -35.27 -24.31
N GLN A 339 7.36 -35.14 -23.04
CA GLN A 339 7.86 -35.96 -21.95
C GLN A 339 6.74 -36.88 -21.46
N CYS A 340 6.95 -38.18 -21.63
CA CYS A 340 6.01 -39.21 -21.25
C CYS A 340 6.73 -40.25 -20.37
N ALA A 341 6.04 -40.77 -19.36
CA ALA A 341 6.48 -41.95 -18.62
C ALA A 341 5.89 -43.22 -19.27
N ASP A 342 4.66 -43.13 -19.79
CA ASP A 342 4.01 -44.19 -20.55
C ASP A 342 3.08 -43.67 -21.66
N ASP A 343 2.49 -44.61 -22.43
CA ASP A 343 1.68 -44.31 -23.61
C ASP A 343 0.42 -43.48 -23.29
N ASN A 344 -0.05 -43.44 -22.04
CA ASN A 344 -1.23 -42.65 -21.65
C ASN A 344 -0.91 -41.16 -21.46
N ASP A 345 0.36 -40.81 -21.27
CA ASP A 345 0.81 -39.42 -21.22
C ASP A 345 0.82 -38.78 -22.63
N CYS A 346 0.70 -39.61 -23.68
CA CYS A 346 0.73 -39.18 -25.05
C CYS A 346 -0.67 -38.94 -25.66
N PRO A 347 -0.83 -37.92 -26.52
CA PRO A 347 -2.06 -37.71 -27.27
C PRO A 347 -2.46 -38.93 -28.13
N ALA A 348 -3.75 -39.12 -28.37
CA ALA A 348 -4.27 -40.24 -29.15
C ALA A 348 -3.58 -40.37 -30.53
N GLY A 349 -3.01 -41.54 -30.82
CA GLY A 349 -2.23 -41.82 -32.03
C GLY A 349 -0.72 -41.69 -31.86
N TYR A 350 -0.25 -41.44 -30.64
CA TYR A 350 1.16 -41.42 -30.25
C TYR A 350 1.40 -42.41 -29.11
N ARG A 351 2.63 -42.89 -28.97
CA ARG A 351 3.10 -43.76 -27.88
C ARG A 351 4.36 -43.19 -27.27
N CYS A 352 4.62 -43.54 -26.02
CA CYS A 352 5.83 -43.11 -25.34
C CYS A 352 7.02 -43.95 -25.77
N ASP A 353 7.99 -43.33 -26.45
CA ASP A 353 9.24 -43.95 -26.83
C ASP A 353 10.42 -43.16 -26.26
N ALA A 354 11.18 -43.80 -25.38
CA ALA A 354 12.35 -43.21 -24.70
C ALA A 354 12.08 -41.84 -24.04
N GLY A 355 10.87 -41.67 -23.49
CA GLY A 355 10.47 -40.44 -22.83
C GLY A 355 9.95 -39.36 -23.77
N ALA A 356 9.64 -39.67 -25.03
CA ALA A 356 8.97 -38.75 -25.95
C ALA A 356 7.80 -39.38 -26.72
N CYS A 357 6.75 -38.60 -26.97
CA CYS A 357 5.59 -39.05 -27.71
C CYS A 357 5.89 -39.18 -29.20
N THR A 358 5.92 -40.42 -29.70
CA THR A 358 6.18 -40.74 -31.11
C THR A 358 4.92 -41.28 -31.79
N PRO A 359 4.66 -40.98 -33.08
CA PRO A 359 3.48 -41.49 -33.77
C PRO A 359 3.42 -43.02 -33.74
N ASP A 360 2.28 -43.57 -33.34
CA ASP A 360 2.06 -45.01 -33.33
C ASP A 360 1.85 -45.52 -34.77
N ASN A 361 2.97 -45.74 -35.46
CA ASN A 361 2.98 -46.40 -36.76
C ASN A 361 2.70 -47.89 -36.54
N GLY A 362 1.43 -48.26 -36.42
CA GLY A 362 0.91 -49.59 -36.11
C GLY A 362 1.56 -50.75 -36.87
N GLY A 363 2.76 -51.15 -36.45
CA GLY A 363 3.52 -52.27 -36.97
C GLY A 363 3.00 -53.56 -36.37
N GLY A 364 1.97 -54.12 -37.01
CA GLY A 364 1.49 -55.47 -36.70
C GLY A 364 2.60 -56.51 -36.85
N GLY A 365 3.01 -57.10 -35.73
CA GLY A 365 3.65 -58.41 -35.66
C GLY A 365 2.63 -59.39 -35.08
N GLY A 366 2.04 -60.21 -35.94
CA GLY A 366 1.04 -61.19 -35.55
C GLY A 366 1.66 -62.55 -35.23
N ASP A 367 1.31 -63.09 -34.07
CA ASP A 367 1.59 -64.49 -33.72
C ASP A 367 0.26 -65.13 -33.30
N ASN A 368 -0.35 -65.88 -34.21
CA ASN A 368 -1.51 -66.73 -33.95
C ASN A 368 -1.03 -68.18 -34.10
N GLY A 369 -1.05 -68.98 -33.03
CA GLY A 369 -0.51 -70.35 -33.09
C GLY A 369 -0.60 -71.21 -31.84
N GLY A 370 -1.81 -71.50 -31.37
CA GLY A 370 -2.26 -72.86 -30.99
C GLY A 370 -1.66 -73.60 -29.77
N GLY A 371 -2.48 -73.71 -28.72
CA GLY A 371 -2.98 -74.98 -28.16
C GLY A 371 -2.03 -75.96 -27.44
N GLY A 372 -2.36 -76.27 -26.17
CA GLY A 372 -1.91 -77.50 -25.51
C GLY A 372 -2.09 -77.51 -23.99
N ASP A 373 -3.17 -78.14 -23.52
CA ASP A 373 -3.38 -78.51 -22.12
C ASP A 373 -2.39 -79.61 -21.68
N ASN A 374 -1.70 -79.43 -20.54
CA ASN A 374 -1.70 -80.37 -19.40
C ASN A 374 -0.62 -80.01 -18.36
N GLY A 375 -1.08 -79.85 -17.11
CA GLY A 375 -0.61 -80.69 -16.01
C GLY A 375 0.72 -80.38 -15.34
N GLY A 376 0.64 -79.56 -14.29
CA GLY A 376 0.97 -80.03 -12.93
C GLY A 376 2.41 -79.91 -12.42
N GLY A 377 2.51 -79.57 -11.14
CA GLY A 377 3.68 -79.81 -10.31
C GLY A 377 4.54 -78.58 -10.12
N GLY A 378 4.43 -77.96 -8.95
CA GLY A 378 5.11 -76.71 -8.63
C GLY A 378 6.55 -76.87 -8.20
N ASP A 379 7.19 -75.71 -8.08
CA ASP A 379 8.36 -75.50 -7.22
C ASP A 379 8.11 -74.24 -6.38
N ASN A 380 8.08 -74.45 -5.07
CA ASN A 380 8.29 -73.41 -4.06
C ASN A 380 9.71 -72.87 -4.18
N GLY A 381 9.88 -71.54 -4.07
CA GLY A 381 11.19 -71.00 -3.67
C GLY A 381 11.46 -69.55 -4.03
N GLY A 382 10.88 -68.64 -3.24
CA GLY A 382 11.68 -67.62 -2.54
C GLY A 382 12.17 -66.38 -3.30
N GLY A 383 11.74 -65.23 -2.78
CA GLY A 383 12.31 -63.89 -3.02
C GLY A 383 11.19 -62.93 -3.36
N GLY A 384 10.61 -62.16 -2.45
CA GLY A 384 11.21 -61.46 -1.31
C GLY A 384 10.79 -60.01 -1.47
N ASP A 385 9.86 -59.57 -0.62
CA ASP A 385 9.43 -58.19 -0.51
C ASP A 385 10.64 -57.26 -0.29
N ASN A 386 10.73 -56.16 -1.03
CA ASN A 386 11.10 -54.80 -0.55
C ASN A 386 11.44 -53.83 -1.69
N GLY A 387 10.76 -52.68 -1.68
CA GLY A 387 11.04 -51.48 -2.49
C GLY A 387 9.73 -50.93 -3.06
N GLY A 388 8.94 -50.11 -2.37
CA GLY A 388 9.37 -48.94 -1.59
C GLY A 388 9.65 -47.79 -2.57
N GLY A 389 8.59 -47.22 -3.14
CA GLY A 389 8.63 -46.14 -4.13
C GLY A 389 7.19 -45.68 -4.41
N GLY A 390 6.54 -45.20 -3.35
CA GLY A 390 5.17 -44.71 -3.39
C GLY A 390 5.08 -43.41 -4.18
N CYS A 391 3.99 -43.24 -4.91
CA CYS A 391 3.61 -41.94 -5.44
C CYS A 391 3.28 -41.02 -4.26
N GLY A 392 3.95 -39.89 -4.14
CA GLY A 392 3.78 -38.91 -3.06
C GLY A 392 2.58 -37.98 -3.25
N ASP A 393 1.92 -38.09 -4.40
CA ASP A 393 0.84 -37.23 -4.83
C ASP A 393 -0.49 -37.51 -4.10
N ILE A 394 -1.35 -36.49 -4.11
CA ILE A 394 -2.71 -36.56 -3.56
C ILE A 394 -3.48 -37.74 -4.20
N GLY A 395 -4.02 -38.63 -3.37
CA GLY A 395 -4.77 -39.83 -3.77
C GLY A 395 -3.98 -41.14 -3.71
N CYS A 396 -2.67 -41.09 -3.45
CA CYS A 396 -1.83 -42.28 -3.31
C CYS A 396 -1.94 -42.95 -1.94
N ARG A 397 -1.81 -44.28 -1.88
CA ARG A 397 -1.81 -44.99 -0.58
C ARG A 397 -0.56 -44.63 0.22
N CYS A 398 -0.75 -44.33 1.49
CA CYS A 398 0.34 -43.98 2.41
C CYS A 398 0.22 -44.77 3.72
N ASP A 399 1.36 -45.08 4.31
CA ASP A 399 1.41 -45.65 5.66
C ASP A 399 1.60 -44.54 6.70
N ASP A 400 2.36 -43.49 6.35
CA ASP A 400 2.48 -42.28 7.17
C ASP A 400 2.67 -40.98 6.34
N ALA A 401 2.74 -39.85 7.06
CA ALA A 401 2.85 -38.52 6.47
C ALA A 401 4.11 -38.30 5.62
N ALA A 402 5.19 -39.05 5.85
CA ALA A 402 6.43 -38.91 5.10
C ALA A 402 6.36 -39.56 3.71
N ASP A 403 5.35 -40.41 3.47
CA ASP A 403 5.08 -40.99 2.16
C ASP A 403 4.40 -40.00 1.21
N CYS A 404 3.94 -38.85 1.72
CA CYS A 404 3.18 -37.85 0.98
C CYS A 404 3.98 -36.55 0.81
N ASP A 405 4.01 -35.99 -0.40
CA ASP A 405 4.72 -34.74 -0.67
C ASP A 405 4.06 -33.54 0.03
N SER A 406 2.75 -33.62 0.25
CA SER A 406 1.99 -32.67 1.09
C SER A 406 2.31 -32.78 2.58
N GLY A 407 2.96 -33.87 3.02
CA GLY A 407 3.15 -34.18 4.43
C GLY A 407 1.87 -34.61 5.15
N LEU A 408 0.78 -34.92 4.44
CA LEU A 408 -0.52 -35.28 5.00
C LEU A 408 -0.99 -36.64 4.46
N CYS A 409 -1.06 -37.63 5.37
CA CYS A 409 -1.64 -38.95 5.14
C CYS A 409 -2.89 -39.10 6.02
N LEU A 410 -4.09 -39.17 5.44
CA LEU A 410 -5.34 -39.35 6.20
C LEU A 410 -5.94 -40.74 5.94
N SER A 411 -6.54 -41.31 6.99
CA SER A 411 -7.11 -42.66 7.00
C SER A 411 -8.59 -42.66 7.38
N ASN A 412 -9.40 -43.43 6.65
CA ASN A 412 -10.81 -43.68 7.00
C ASN A 412 -11.01 -44.92 7.89
N GLY A 413 -9.91 -45.53 8.37
CA GLY A 413 -9.92 -46.74 9.20
C GLY A 413 -9.81 -48.05 8.42
N SER A 414 -9.88 -48.01 7.08
CA SER A 414 -9.67 -49.16 6.19
C SER A 414 -8.61 -48.90 5.12
N ASP A 415 -8.56 -47.67 4.60
CA ASP A 415 -7.55 -47.22 3.64
C ASP A 415 -6.99 -45.86 4.07
N SER A 416 -5.74 -45.60 3.72
CA SER A 416 -5.00 -44.37 4.02
C SER A 416 -4.47 -43.78 2.73
N TYR A 417 -4.66 -42.48 2.52
CA TYR A 417 -4.26 -41.78 1.31
C TYR A 417 -3.58 -40.43 1.57
N CYS A 418 -2.62 -40.09 0.72
CA CYS A 418 -2.03 -38.76 0.63
C CYS A 418 -3.10 -37.75 0.21
N THR A 419 -3.10 -36.59 0.85
CA THR A 419 -4.13 -35.56 0.67
C THR A 419 -3.54 -34.19 0.88
N ASP A 420 -4.26 -33.12 0.54
CA ASP A 420 -3.89 -31.76 0.90
C ASP A 420 -5.11 -30.96 1.36
N LEU A 421 -4.89 -29.78 1.94
CA LEU A 421 -5.93 -28.84 2.33
C LEU A 421 -6.59 -28.23 1.09
N CYS A 422 -7.89 -27.99 1.18
CA CYS A 422 -8.67 -27.42 0.09
C CYS A 422 -9.68 -26.39 0.58
N ASP A 423 -10.08 -25.49 -0.32
CA ASP A 423 -11.13 -24.52 -0.07
C ASP A 423 -12.47 -25.06 -0.61
N PRO A 424 -13.48 -25.30 0.25
CA PRO A 424 -14.79 -25.77 -0.19
C PRO A 424 -15.56 -24.76 -1.08
N GLY A 425 -15.11 -23.50 -1.15
CA GLY A 425 -15.63 -22.49 -2.07
C GLY A 425 -15.04 -22.54 -3.48
N ASP A 426 -13.97 -23.31 -3.71
CA ASP A 426 -13.27 -23.42 -4.98
C ASP A 426 -13.29 -24.86 -5.51
N ALA A 427 -13.98 -25.08 -6.63
CA ALA A 427 -14.11 -26.38 -7.26
C ALA A 427 -12.79 -26.89 -7.89
N ALA A 428 -11.79 -26.03 -8.08
CA ALA A 428 -10.46 -26.39 -8.58
C ALA A 428 -9.44 -26.62 -7.45
N SER A 429 -9.83 -26.46 -6.18
CA SER A 429 -8.94 -26.62 -5.03
C SER A 429 -8.42 -28.04 -4.82
N CYS A 430 -8.98 -29.03 -5.51
CA CYS A 430 -8.54 -30.42 -5.47
C CYS A 430 -8.25 -30.97 -6.87
N PRO A 431 -7.22 -31.83 -7.02
CA PRO A 431 -6.93 -32.50 -8.28
C PRO A 431 -8.12 -33.35 -8.78
N VAL A 432 -8.20 -33.50 -10.10
CA VAL A 432 -9.22 -34.32 -10.76
C VAL A 432 -9.24 -35.74 -10.17
N GLY A 433 -10.43 -36.25 -9.86
CA GLY A 433 -10.61 -37.56 -9.20
C GLY A 433 -10.68 -37.49 -7.67
N THR A 434 -10.45 -36.30 -7.08
CA THR A 434 -10.65 -36.05 -5.65
C THR A 434 -11.70 -34.95 -5.43
N ALA A 435 -12.33 -34.96 -4.25
CA ALA A 435 -13.32 -33.98 -3.86
C ALA A 435 -12.90 -33.31 -2.55
N CYS A 436 -13.11 -31.99 -2.46
CA CYS A 436 -12.87 -31.26 -1.23
C CYS A 436 -13.92 -31.63 -0.18
N VAL A 437 -13.52 -32.34 0.88
CA VAL A 437 -14.41 -32.80 1.94
C VAL A 437 -14.06 -32.17 3.28
N PRO A 438 -15.04 -31.69 4.05
CA PRO A 438 -14.80 -31.13 5.38
C PRO A 438 -14.43 -32.23 6.39
N THR A 439 -13.46 -31.93 7.25
CA THR A 439 -13.04 -32.79 8.37
C THR A 439 -13.60 -32.27 9.71
N ALA A 440 -13.48 -33.07 10.77
CA ALA A 440 -13.95 -32.71 12.11
C ALA A 440 -13.20 -31.52 12.76
N GLY A 441 -12.12 -31.02 12.13
CA GLY A 441 -11.26 -29.95 12.64
C GLY A 441 -11.53 -28.55 12.09
N ASN A 442 -12.65 -28.31 11.41
CA ASN A 442 -12.93 -27.10 10.60
C ASN A 442 -12.00 -26.89 9.39
N GLU A 443 -11.20 -27.88 9.02
CA GLU A 443 -10.37 -27.89 7.81
C GLU A 443 -11.01 -28.80 6.75
N SER A 444 -10.87 -28.47 5.46
CA SER A 444 -11.31 -29.34 4.36
C SER A 444 -10.10 -29.90 3.63
N VAL A 445 -10.19 -31.15 3.18
CA VAL A 445 -9.08 -31.86 2.52
C VAL A 445 -9.54 -32.55 1.23
N CYS A 446 -8.62 -32.75 0.29
CA CYS A 446 -8.88 -33.44 -0.97
C CYS A 446 -8.95 -34.96 -0.79
N TRP A 447 -10.16 -35.51 -0.82
CA TRP A 447 -10.37 -36.95 -0.62
C TRP A 447 -10.76 -37.65 -1.92
N PRO A 448 -10.20 -38.83 -2.25
CA PRO A 448 -10.64 -39.62 -3.39
C PRO A 448 -12.14 -39.92 -3.33
N GLY A 449 -12.89 -39.38 -4.28
CA GLY A 449 -14.32 -39.65 -4.42
C GLY A 449 -14.55 -40.84 -5.35
N ALA A 450 -15.51 -41.70 -5.03
CA ALA A 450 -15.98 -42.71 -5.99
C ALA A 450 -16.68 -42.00 -7.16
N ASP A 451 -15.99 -41.79 -8.26
CA ASP A 451 -16.58 -41.23 -9.46
C ASP A 451 -17.16 -42.34 -10.34
N GLY A 452 -18.27 -42.02 -11.00
CA GLY A 452 -18.92 -42.92 -11.93
C GLY A 452 -19.83 -42.15 -12.85
N SER A 453 -19.26 -41.62 -13.93
CA SER A 453 -19.91 -41.24 -15.20
C SER A 453 -21.12 -40.29 -15.17
N GLY A 454 -20.97 -39.12 -15.79
CA GLY A 454 -22.01 -38.08 -15.85
C GLY A 454 -23.26 -38.40 -16.68
N ASP A 455 -24.37 -37.77 -16.28
CA ASP A 455 -25.37 -37.16 -17.16
C ASP A 455 -26.17 -36.14 -16.33
N GLY A 456 -26.52 -35.02 -16.95
CA GLY A 456 -26.92 -33.78 -16.30
C GLY A 456 -28.34 -33.74 -15.72
N THR A 457 -28.51 -32.75 -14.85
CA THR A 457 -29.76 -32.08 -14.41
C THR A 457 -30.77 -32.92 -13.60
N VAL A 458 -31.07 -32.50 -12.36
CA VAL A 458 -32.31 -31.77 -11.99
C VAL A 458 -32.06 -31.02 -10.68
N GLY A 459 -32.37 -29.73 -10.65
CA GLY A 459 -32.39 -28.94 -9.43
C GLY A 459 -33.63 -29.18 -8.55
N GLY A 460 -33.64 -28.48 -7.42
CA GLY A 460 -34.81 -28.26 -6.56
C GLY A 460 -34.76 -29.09 -5.27
N GLY A 461 -34.85 -28.52 -4.08
CA GLY A 461 -35.09 -27.14 -3.69
C GLY A 461 -35.11 -27.08 -2.17
N CYS A 462 -34.94 -25.87 -1.63
CA CYS A 462 -35.13 -25.61 -0.21
C CYS A 462 -36.54 -26.03 0.22
N SER A 463 -36.64 -26.80 1.30
CA SER A 463 -37.81 -26.80 2.19
C SER A 463 -37.36 -27.03 3.62
N VAL A 464 -37.62 -26.00 4.42
CA VAL A 464 -37.54 -25.93 5.88
C VAL A 464 -38.42 -27.00 6.54
N GLY A 465 -37.93 -27.59 7.64
CA GLY A 465 -38.74 -28.44 8.52
C GLY A 465 -37.91 -29.41 9.34
N GLY A 466 -37.72 -29.09 10.62
CA GLY A 466 -36.76 -29.75 11.49
C GLY A 466 -37.06 -31.20 11.90
N GLY A 467 -35.99 -31.84 12.37
CA GLY A 467 -36.04 -32.75 13.51
C GLY A 467 -35.84 -34.23 13.21
N GLY A 468 -34.73 -34.79 13.70
CA GLY A 468 -34.66 -36.19 14.13
C GLY A 468 -33.70 -37.11 13.37
N THR A 469 -32.41 -36.96 13.67
CA THR A 469 -31.40 -38.02 13.94
C THR A 469 -31.39 -39.36 13.17
N ALA A 470 -30.17 -39.68 12.68
CA ALA A 470 -29.55 -40.97 12.31
C ALA A 470 -29.82 -41.49 10.88
N GLY A 471 -28.82 -41.77 10.04
CA GLY A 471 -27.37 -41.67 10.18
C GLY A 471 -26.66 -42.39 9.02
N ALA A 472 -25.69 -41.72 8.40
CA ALA A 472 -24.43 -42.28 7.93
C ALA A 472 -23.46 -41.11 7.80
N THR A 473 -23.01 -40.62 8.95
CA THR A 473 -21.91 -39.66 9.05
C THR A 473 -20.61 -40.43 8.91
N TRP A 474 -19.87 -40.17 7.84
CA TRP A 474 -18.48 -40.60 7.70
C TRP A 474 -17.63 -39.79 8.68
N TRP A 475 -17.00 -40.46 9.65
CA TRP A 475 -16.09 -39.83 10.61
C TRP A 475 -14.65 -40.14 10.21
N LEU A 476 -13.91 -39.13 9.75
CA LEU A 476 -12.46 -39.17 9.57
C LEU A 476 -11.81 -38.62 10.85
N ALA A 477 -10.98 -39.40 11.52
CA ALA A 477 -10.25 -38.98 12.72
C ALA A 477 -8.80 -38.64 12.35
N ILE A 478 -8.34 -37.45 12.74
CA ILE A 478 -6.98 -36.95 12.49
C ILE A 478 -6.06 -37.36 13.64
N ALA A 479 -4.93 -38.01 13.31
CA ALA A 479 -3.82 -38.24 14.25
C ALA A 479 -2.55 -37.56 13.72
N CYS A 480 -2.27 -36.33 14.17
CA CYS A 480 -1.05 -35.61 13.82
C CYS A 480 0.13 -36.04 14.71
N LEU A 481 1.20 -36.58 14.12
CA LEU A 481 2.50 -36.78 14.77
C LEU A 481 3.54 -35.86 14.10
N VAL A 482 3.71 -34.66 14.64
CA VAL A 482 4.74 -33.71 14.19
C VAL A 482 6.05 -34.03 14.91
N LEU A 483 7.03 -34.63 14.21
CA LEU A 483 8.41 -34.74 14.69
C LEU A 483 9.32 -33.82 13.88
N GLY A 484 9.66 -32.67 14.46
CA GLY A 484 10.57 -31.70 13.88
C GLY A 484 12.03 -32.19 13.88
N ALA A 485 12.66 -32.19 12.71
CA ALA A 485 14.11 -32.40 12.57
C ALA A 485 14.76 -31.31 11.70
N ARG A 486 15.21 -30.22 12.36
CA ARG A 486 16.17 -29.25 11.81
C ARG A 486 17.47 -29.97 11.42
N ARG A 487 17.81 -30.06 10.13
CA ARG A 487 19.16 -30.46 9.68
C ARG A 487 20.02 -29.23 9.39
N ARG A 488 20.96 -28.94 10.29
CA ARG A 488 22.15 -28.09 10.05
C ARG A 488 23.10 -28.83 9.11
N ARG A 489 23.48 -28.24 7.98
CA ARG A 489 24.64 -28.71 7.18
C ARG A 489 25.90 -27.94 7.59
N HIS A 490 26.85 -28.66 8.18
CA HIS A 490 28.24 -28.22 8.34
C HIS A 490 29.11 -28.93 7.29
N GLY A 491 29.71 -28.12 6.41
CA GLY A 491 31.11 -28.14 5.96
C GLY A 491 31.67 -29.29 5.13
N ARG A 492 32.44 -28.96 4.07
CA ARG A 492 33.91 -29.12 4.06
C ARG A 492 34.59 -28.66 2.76
N ALA A 493 35.79 -28.10 2.99
CA ALA A 493 36.98 -27.98 2.14
C ALA A 493 36.96 -26.95 1.00
#